data_AF-A0A5C6RER2-F1
#
_entry.id   AF-A0A5C6RER2-F1
#
_cell.length_a   1.000
_cell.length_b   1.000
_cell.length_c   1.000
_cell.angle_alpha   90.00
_cell.angle_beta   90.00
_cell.angle_gamma   90.00
#
_symmetry.space_group_name_H-M   'P 1'
#
loop_
_entity.id
_entity.type
_entity.pdbx_description
1 polymer ?
#
loop_
_entity_poly.entity_id
_entity_poly.type
_entity_poly.pdbx_seq_one_letter_code
_entity_poly.pdbx_strand_id
1 'polypeptide(L)' 'ESISLISPPELTVSVTASAAGCGGAASGSAEASAAGGAGSYSYAWSNGATGPSLTGLASGAYTVTVTDG' A
#
# COMPACT_ATOMS: atom_id res chain seq x y z
N GLU A 1 -22.29 9.21 -33.50
CA GLU A 1 -21.68 8.46 -32.39
C GLU A 1 -20.69 9.33 -31.65
N SER A 2 -20.80 9.40 -30.34
CA SER A 2 -19.80 10.01 -29.47
C SER A 2 -19.01 8.88 -28.82
N ILE A 3 -17.71 8.85 -29.05
CA ILE A 3 -16.78 7.87 -28.44
C ILE A 3 -16.22 8.50 -27.17
N SER A 4 -16.48 7.89 -26.03
CA SER A 4 -15.93 8.32 -24.75
C SER A 4 -14.54 7.73 -24.56
N LEU A 5 -13.52 8.58 -24.56
CA LEU A 5 -12.18 8.22 -24.11
C LEU A 5 -12.22 8.18 -22.58
N ILE A 6 -12.39 6.99 -22.00
CA ILE A 6 -12.13 6.82 -20.57
C ILE A 6 -10.62 7.03 -20.35
N SER A 7 -10.25 8.09 -19.64
CA SER A 7 -8.90 8.22 -19.08
C SER A 7 -8.62 6.94 -18.26
N PRO A 8 -7.40 6.38 -18.30
CA PRO A 8 -7.07 5.24 -17.45
C PRO A 8 -7.47 5.58 -16.00
N PRO A 9 -8.05 4.62 -15.26
CA PRO A 9 -8.45 4.86 -13.89
C PRO A 9 -7.24 5.35 -13.10
N GLU A 10 -7.36 6.47 -12.39
CA GLU A 10 -6.27 7.04 -11.61
C GLU A 10 -5.75 6.01 -10.60
N LEU A 11 -4.42 5.85 -10.51
CA LEU A 11 -3.81 4.96 -9.52
C LEU A 11 -4.12 5.51 -8.12
N THR A 12 -4.97 4.79 -7.40
CA THR A 12 -5.33 5.11 -6.02
C THR A 12 -4.64 4.13 -5.09
N VAL A 13 -3.86 4.66 -4.14
CA VAL A 13 -3.17 3.86 -3.12
C VAL A 13 -3.82 4.13 -1.77
N SER A 14 -4.35 3.09 -1.15
CA SER A 14 -4.92 3.13 0.20
C SER A 14 -4.00 2.39 1.14
N VAL A 15 -3.63 3.00 2.27
CA VAL A 15 -2.83 2.35 3.32
C VAL A 15 -3.61 2.36 4.61
N THR A 16 -3.82 1.19 5.18
CA THR A 16 -4.44 0.99 6.49
C THR A 16 -3.40 0.41 7.43
N ALA A 17 -3.12 1.10 8.55
CA ALA A 17 -2.21 0.63 9.57
C ALA A 17 -2.96 0.33 10.87
N SER A 18 -2.66 -0.81 11.47
CA SER A 18 -3.11 -1.21 12.80
C SER A 18 -1.96 -1.01 13.78
N ALA A 19 -2.18 -0.17 14.80
CA ALA A 19 -1.17 0.10 15.81
C ALA A 19 -0.81 -1.17 16.58
N ALA A 20 0.48 -1.35 16.88
CA ALA A 20 0.92 -2.36 17.82
C ALA A 20 0.25 -2.12 19.17
N GLY A 21 -0.34 -3.17 19.77
CA GLY A 21 -0.97 -3.07 21.08
C GLY A 21 -0.05 -2.40 22.11
N CYS A 22 -0.65 -1.66 23.04
CA CYS A 22 0.04 -0.89 24.07
C CYS A 22 0.85 -1.83 24.99
N GLY A 23 2.07 -2.17 24.58
CA GLY A 23 2.93 -3.14 25.26
C GLY A 23 4.34 -3.28 24.68
N GLY A 24 4.72 -2.44 23.70
CA GLY A 24 6.08 -2.41 23.14
C GLY A 24 6.47 -3.61 22.26
N ALA A 25 5.58 -4.59 22.11
CA ALA A 25 5.77 -5.68 21.15
C ALA A 25 5.60 -5.15 19.72
N ALA A 26 6.45 -5.61 18.79
CA ALA A 26 6.34 -5.32 17.37
C ALA A 26 5.15 -6.05 16.75
N SER A 27 3.94 -5.71 17.18
CA SER A 27 2.69 -6.36 16.79
C SER A 27 1.88 -5.53 15.80
N GLY A 28 2.44 -4.41 15.32
CA GLY A 28 1.78 -3.55 14.37
C GLY A 28 1.65 -4.24 13.01
N SER A 29 0.62 -3.87 12.27
CA SER A 29 0.46 -4.26 10.87
C SER A 29 0.13 -3.05 10.01
N ALA A 30 0.51 -3.10 8.75
CA ALA A 30 0.11 -2.15 7.74
C ALA A 30 -0.27 -2.92 6.48
N GLU A 31 -1.26 -2.42 5.77
CA GLU A 31 -1.83 -3.06 4.61
C GLU A 31 -2.04 -1.99 3.54
N ALA A 32 -1.43 -2.19 2.38
CA ALA A 32 -1.46 -1.32 1.23
C ALA A 32 -2.28 -1.98 0.13
N SER A 33 -3.23 -1.23 -0.41
CA SER A 33 -4.14 -1.65 -1.47
C SER A 33 -4.08 -0.63 -2.59
N ALA A 34 -3.70 -1.07 -3.78
CA ALA A 34 -3.73 -0.26 -4.99
C ALA A 34 -4.96 -0.60 -5.84
N ALA A 35 -5.57 0.41 -6.45
CA ALA A 35 -6.67 0.27 -7.39
C ALA A 35 -6.49 1.24 -8.56
N GLY A 36 -6.95 0.86 -9.76
CA GLY A 36 -6.78 1.67 -10.98
C GLY A 36 -5.47 1.39 -11.74
N GLY A 37 -5.00 2.27 -12.61
CA GLY A 37 -3.77 2.06 -13.39
C GLY A 37 -3.80 0.81 -14.30
N ALA A 38 -2.61 0.29 -14.59
CA ALA A 38 -2.40 -0.80 -15.57
C ALA A 38 -2.50 -2.24 -14.99
N GLY A 39 -2.95 -2.40 -13.74
CA GLY A 39 -3.31 -3.69 -13.14
C GLY A 39 -2.14 -4.51 -12.55
N SER A 40 -0.90 -4.16 -12.88
CA SER A 40 0.29 -4.74 -12.26
C SER A 40 0.85 -3.79 -11.20
N TYR A 41 0.73 -4.14 -9.92
CA TYR A 41 1.25 -3.28 -8.84
C TYR A 41 2.44 -3.94 -8.12
N SER A 42 3.50 -3.17 -7.97
CA SER A 42 4.64 -3.52 -7.11
C SER A 42 4.64 -2.67 -5.86
N TYR A 43 4.77 -3.31 -4.70
CA TYR A 43 4.78 -2.65 -3.39
C TYR A 43 6.18 -2.74 -2.78
N ALA A 44 6.77 -1.60 -2.44
CA ALA A 44 8.06 -1.51 -1.77
C ALA A 44 7.93 -0.70 -0.48
N TRP A 45 8.25 -1.32 0.65
CA TRP A 45 8.19 -0.68 1.97
C TRP A 45 9.56 -0.15 2.39
N SER A 46 9.57 0.92 3.20
CA SER A 46 10.79 1.52 3.73
C SER A 46 11.64 0.59 4.60
N ASN A 47 11.06 -0.48 5.14
CA ASN A 47 11.77 -1.51 5.90
C ASN A 47 12.34 -2.63 5.02
N GLY A 48 12.26 -2.51 3.69
CA GLY A 48 12.75 -3.49 2.73
C GLY A 48 11.77 -4.64 2.44
N ALA A 49 10.58 -4.65 3.06
CA ALA A 49 9.56 -5.63 2.73
C ALA A 49 8.92 -5.31 1.37
N THR A 50 8.43 -6.37 0.73
CA THR A 50 7.70 -6.28 -0.53
C THR A 50 6.37 -6.98 -0.39
N GLY A 51 5.31 -6.38 -0.93
CA GLY A 51 3.96 -6.94 -0.91
C GLY A 51 2.93 -6.00 -0.29
N PRO A 52 1.64 -6.36 -0.38
CA PRO A 52 0.55 -5.52 0.09
C PRO A 52 0.46 -5.49 1.61
N SER A 53 0.85 -6.55 2.32
CA SER A 53 0.76 -6.62 3.78
C SER A 53 2.14 -6.57 4.44
N LEU A 54 2.19 -5.86 5.56
CA LEU A 54 3.37 -5.66 6.39
C LEU A 54 2.99 -5.96 7.83
N THR A 55 3.61 -6.94 8.45
CA THR A 55 3.34 -7.33 9.84
C THR A 55 4.63 -7.30 10.65
N GLY A 56 4.51 -7.35 11.98
CA GLY A 56 5.70 -7.31 12.84
C GLY A 56 6.26 -5.90 13.02
N LEU A 57 5.42 -4.87 12.90
CA LEU A 57 5.87 -3.49 12.93
C LEU A 57 5.98 -2.98 14.37
N ALA A 58 7.17 -2.46 14.70
CA ALA A 58 7.36 -1.63 15.88
C ALA A 58 6.79 -0.22 15.63
N SER A 59 6.60 0.56 16.70
CA SER A 59 6.19 1.96 16.60
C SER A 59 7.16 2.75 15.70
N GLY A 60 6.65 3.31 14.61
CA GLY A 60 7.45 4.05 13.65
C GLY A 60 6.63 4.50 12.44
N ALA A 61 7.24 5.37 11.64
CA ALA A 61 6.68 5.74 10.35
C ALA A 61 7.19 4.76 9.29
N TYR A 62 6.27 4.12 8.56
CA TYR A 62 6.58 3.27 7.42
C TYR A 62 5.98 3.89 6.17
N THR A 63 6.76 3.97 5.10
CA THR A 63 6.30 4.45 3.80
C THR A 63 6.25 3.29 2.82
N VAL A 64 5.19 3.23 2.02
CA VAL A 64 5.06 2.30 0.91
C VAL A 64 5.12 3.08 -0.39
N THR A 65 5.92 2.58 -1.33
CA THR A 65 5.95 3.04 -2.70
C THR A 65 5.24 1.99 -3.54
N VAL A 66 4.14 2.39 -4.18
CA VAL A 66 3.40 1.55 -5.12
C VAL A 66 3.73 2.02 -6.52
N THR A 67 4.18 1.11 -7.36
CA THR A 67 4.45 1.36 -8.78
C THR A 67 3.49 0.53 -9.61
N ASP A 68 2.75 1.16 -10.52
CA ASP A 68 2.01 0.46 -11.57
C ASP A 68 2.84 0.37 -12.85
N GLY A 69 2.59 -0.65 -13.68
CA GLY A 69 3.36 -0.92 -14.90
C GLY A 69 2.50 -1.43 -16.04
#